data_AF-A0A3A6R3J0-F1
#
_entry.id   AF-A0A3A6R3J0-F1
#
_cell.length_a   1.000
_cell.length_b   1.000
_cell.length_c   1.000
_cell.angle_alpha   90.00
_cell.angle_beta   90.00
_cell.angle_gamma   90.00
#
_symmetry.space_group_name_H-M   'P 1'
#
loop_
_entity.id
_entity.type
_entity.pdbx_description
1 polymer ?
#
loop_
_entity_poly.entity_id
_entity_poly.type
_entity_poly.pdbx_seq_one_letter_code
_entity_poly.pdbx_strand_id
1 'polypeptide(L)'
;MNARAKRSVTEGQIYPTKHYGNITVVQYKNAKEVLVKFEKTGFETVTTAAYIRSGMGIRDPMQPYGIEKKPVPDDMQAGTVYESNLCGRLIIQKYTHVHDVKVKFIDTGHIDSFSASNIRKGAAYDPMAKNTYGVGFMGIGKYNTNSPAHQVWRGILSRCYSDKYPSYKDVKVAEVWHNFQNFAEWFENLDWKGKAVDKDLLALGRSKVYSPDRCVLLTKSENSKLNTLGYIKLLDDKEPFGKCRIVVSKTFDELDDAIDFAVQNELALRAEILKKINKVDPLKDAYGTIKARLISRLKEGDSHE
;
A
#
# COMPACT_ATOMS: atom_id res chain seq x y z
N MET A 1 -6.14 -60.00 5.92
CA MET A 1 -5.60 -60.08 7.28
C MET A 1 -4.14 -59.63 7.26
N ASN A 2 -3.83 -58.43 7.76
CA ASN A 2 -2.44 -58.04 8.03
C ASN A 2 -2.35 -57.68 9.51
N ALA A 3 -2.06 -58.69 10.33
CA ALA A 3 -1.80 -58.52 11.75
C ALA A 3 -0.49 -57.73 11.88
N ARG A 4 -0.61 -56.43 12.17
CA ARG A 4 0.52 -55.62 12.63
C ARG A 4 0.93 -56.20 13.98
N ALA A 5 1.94 -57.07 13.99
CA ALA A 5 2.50 -57.64 15.20
C ALA A 5 2.85 -56.50 16.16
N LYS A 6 2.04 -56.32 17.22
CA LYS A 6 2.35 -55.40 18.31
C LYS A 6 3.62 -55.95 18.95
N ARG A 7 4.78 -55.35 18.67
CA ARG A 7 6.00 -55.59 19.46
C ARG A 7 5.64 -55.38 20.93
N SER A 8 5.56 -56.48 21.67
CA SER A 8 5.26 -56.48 23.10
C SER A 8 6.39 -55.75 23.82
N VAL A 9 6.04 -54.86 24.75
CA VAL A 9 7.03 -54.27 25.65
C VAL A 9 7.28 -55.28 26.75
N THR A 10 8.54 -55.68 26.92
CA THR A 10 8.94 -56.77 27.83
C THR A 10 9.93 -56.25 28.87
N GLU A 11 9.81 -56.73 30.11
CA GLU A 11 10.76 -56.42 31.19
C GLU A 11 12.19 -56.88 30.84
N GLY A 12 13.18 -56.10 31.26
CA GLY A 12 14.60 -56.31 30.96
C GLY A 12 15.04 -55.89 29.55
N GLN A 13 14.13 -55.53 28.64
CA GLN A 13 14.50 -55.09 27.30
C GLN A 13 14.83 -53.60 27.23
N ILE A 14 15.75 -53.28 26.32
CA ILE A 14 16.24 -51.93 26.04
C ILE A 14 15.49 -51.34 24.84
N TYR A 15 15.04 -50.09 24.97
CA TYR A 15 14.34 -49.33 23.94
C TYR A 15 14.99 -47.96 23.75
N PRO A 16 15.20 -47.49 22.50
CA PRO A 16 15.70 -46.14 22.25
C PRO A 16 14.60 -45.08 22.44
N THR A 17 14.94 -43.96 23.07
CA THR A 17 14.11 -42.74 23.05
C THR A 17 14.61 -41.77 21.98
N LYS A 18 13.76 -40.83 21.56
CA LYS A 18 14.11 -39.81 20.54
C LYS A 18 15.11 -38.76 21.01
N HIS A 19 15.17 -38.48 22.32
CA HIS A 19 15.86 -37.29 22.84
C HIS A 19 16.84 -37.56 23.99
N TYR A 20 16.73 -38.70 24.67
CA TYR A 20 17.41 -38.93 25.95
C TYR A 20 18.20 -40.24 26.01
N GLY A 21 18.43 -40.87 24.85
CA GLY A 21 19.15 -42.15 24.74
C GLY A 21 18.27 -43.36 25.06
N ASN A 22 18.91 -44.47 25.40
CA ASN A 22 18.25 -45.75 25.64
C ASN A 22 17.65 -45.85 27.05
N ILE A 23 16.54 -46.57 27.15
CA ILE A 23 15.88 -46.92 28.41
C ILE A 23 15.73 -48.43 28.54
N THR A 24 15.82 -48.96 29.76
CA THR A 24 15.54 -50.36 30.08
C THR A 24 14.20 -50.45 30.80
N VAL A 25 13.36 -51.42 30.42
CA VAL A 25 12.10 -51.70 31.11
C VAL A 25 12.40 -52.43 32.42
N VAL A 26 12.18 -51.77 33.55
CA VAL A 26 12.43 -52.34 34.88
C VAL A 26 11.24 -53.17 35.35
N GLN A 27 10.02 -52.67 35.15
CA GLN A 27 8.79 -53.38 35.55
C GLN A 27 7.60 -53.00 34.65
N TYR A 28 6.82 -53.98 34.24
CA TYR A 28 5.60 -53.84 33.44
C TYR A 28 4.38 -54.23 34.29
N LYS A 29 3.65 -53.24 34.81
CA LYS A 29 2.39 -53.49 35.53
C LYS A 29 1.23 -53.62 34.56
N ASN A 30 1.07 -52.64 33.68
CA ASN A 30 0.07 -52.64 32.61
C ASN A 30 0.48 -51.65 31.50
N ALA A 31 -0.29 -51.57 30.42
CA ALA A 31 0.06 -50.75 29.25
C ALA A 31 0.20 -49.23 29.54
N LYS A 32 -0.36 -48.72 30.65
CA LYS A 32 -0.28 -47.33 31.08
C LYS A 32 0.77 -47.09 32.18
N GLU A 33 1.22 -48.14 32.84
CA GLU A 33 2.17 -48.08 33.95
C GLU A 33 3.32 -49.06 33.74
N VAL A 34 4.39 -48.54 33.15
CA VAL A 34 5.64 -49.26 32.90
C VAL A 34 6.78 -48.44 33.51
N LEU A 35 7.47 -49.02 34.49
CA LEU A 35 8.67 -48.43 35.08
C LEU A 35 9.86 -48.65 34.13
N VAL A 36 10.55 -47.58 33.78
CA VAL A 36 11.72 -47.60 32.91
C VAL A 36 12.88 -46.85 33.54
N LYS A 37 14.11 -47.26 33.22
CA LYS A 37 15.35 -46.64 33.68
C LYS A 37 16.17 -46.14 32.50
N PHE A 38 16.64 -44.91 32.53
CA PHE A 38 17.56 -44.38 31.51
C PHE A 38 18.95 -44.97 31.69
N GLU A 39 19.51 -45.57 30.64
CA GLU A 39 20.83 -46.24 30.68
C GLU A 39 21.96 -45.26 31.02
N LYS A 40 21.83 -44.00 30.57
CA LYS A 40 22.89 -43.00 30.70
C LYS A 40 22.95 -42.36 32.09
N THR A 41 21.81 -42.10 32.72
CA THR A 41 21.72 -41.38 34.01
C THR A 41 21.30 -42.27 35.17
N GLY A 42 20.73 -43.44 34.88
CA GLY A 42 20.07 -44.28 35.86
C GLY A 42 18.74 -43.73 36.37
N PHE A 43 18.23 -42.62 35.82
CA PHE A 43 16.95 -42.04 36.24
C PHE A 43 15.79 -43.01 35.96
N GLU A 44 14.92 -43.23 36.94
CA GLU A 44 13.77 -44.11 36.83
C GLU A 44 12.47 -43.31 36.74
N THR A 45 11.57 -43.71 35.85
CA THR A 45 10.27 -43.06 35.68
C THR A 45 9.21 -44.02 35.19
N VAL A 46 7.94 -43.70 35.47
CA VAL A 46 6.80 -44.47 34.97
C VAL A 46 6.28 -43.83 33.68
N THR A 47 6.07 -44.65 32.66
CA THR A 47 5.55 -44.24 31.37
C THR A 47 4.58 -45.29 30.81
N THR A 48 4.07 -45.06 29.60
CA THR A 48 3.18 -45.99 28.91
C THR A 48 3.94 -46.86 27.91
N ALA A 49 3.43 -48.06 27.67
CA ALA A 49 3.96 -48.95 26.63
C ALA A 49 3.90 -48.31 25.22
N ALA A 50 2.98 -47.37 25.00
CA ALA A 50 2.89 -46.63 23.74
C ALA A 50 4.06 -45.65 23.55
N TYR A 51 4.44 -44.92 24.61
CA TYR A 51 5.59 -44.03 24.56
C TYR A 51 6.90 -44.79 24.42
N ILE A 52 7.03 -45.96 25.05
CA ILE A 52 8.19 -46.85 24.87
C ILE A 52 8.31 -47.30 23.41
N ARG A 53 7.22 -47.75 22.78
CA ARG A 53 7.22 -48.19 21.37
C ARG A 53 7.53 -47.06 20.37
N SER A 54 7.10 -45.84 20.66
CA SER A 54 7.30 -44.68 19.78
C SER A 54 8.62 -43.94 20.03
N GLY A 55 9.26 -44.21 21.18
CA GLY A 55 10.43 -43.49 21.68
C GLY A 55 10.16 -42.02 22.03
N MET A 56 8.90 -41.57 22.02
CA MET A 56 8.52 -40.17 22.16
C MET A 56 7.91 -39.89 23.54
N GLY A 57 8.18 -38.72 24.12
CA GLY A 57 7.49 -38.24 25.33
C GLY A 57 8.05 -38.77 26.66
N ILE A 58 9.04 -39.66 26.65
CA ILE A 58 9.75 -40.10 27.85
C ILE A 58 10.93 -39.14 28.07
N ARG A 59 10.95 -38.45 29.21
CA ARG A 59 11.94 -37.41 29.52
C ARG A 59 12.84 -37.87 30.65
N ASP A 60 14.12 -37.53 30.54
CA ASP A 60 15.10 -37.67 31.61
C ASP A 60 15.38 -36.29 32.21
N PRO A 61 14.87 -35.95 33.41
CA PRO A 61 15.13 -34.67 34.07
C PRO A 61 16.60 -34.48 34.46
N MET A 62 17.39 -35.56 34.54
CA MET A 62 18.82 -35.50 34.84
C MET A 62 19.67 -35.15 33.62
N GLN A 63 19.07 -35.10 32.42
CA GLN A 63 19.69 -34.57 31.21
C GLN A 63 18.96 -33.30 30.77
N PRO A 64 19.68 -32.20 30.45
CA PRO A 64 19.05 -31.07 29.79
C PRO A 64 18.41 -31.56 28.48
N TYR A 65 17.16 -31.13 28.20
CA TYR A 65 16.47 -31.46 26.96
C TYR A 65 17.43 -31.20 25.79
N GLY A 66 17.73 -32.23 25.00
CA GLY A 66 18.78 -32.23 23.99
C GLY A 66 18.60 -31.15 22.92
N ILE A 67 18.96 -29.91 23.26
CA ILE A 67 19.20 -28.82 22.32
C ILE A 67 20.71 -28.79 22.11
N GLU A 68 21.26 -29.83 21.47
CA GLU A 68 22.42 -29.55 20.64
C GLU A 68 21.92 -28.50 19.62
N LYS A 69 22.44 -27.28 19.72
CA LYS A 69 22.12 -26.23 18.75
C LYS A 69 22.53 -26.79 17.39
N LYS A 70 21.54 -27.13 16.56
CA LYS A 70 21.81 -27.51 15.18
C LYS A 70 22.71 -26.43 14.58
N PRO A 71 23.79 -26.82 13.87
CA PRO A 71 24.64 -25.85 13.22
C PRO A 71 23.80 -24.96 12.31
N VAL A 72 24.18 -23.70 12.19
CA VAL A 72 23.57 -22.79 11.23
C VAL A 72 23.75 -23.42 9.84
N PRO A 73 22.68 -23.54 9.03
CA PRO A 73 22.82 -24.05 7.67
C PRO A 73 23.86 -23.26 6.88
N ASP A 74 24.67 -23.92 6.05
CA ASP A 74 25.75 -23.28 5.28
C ASP A 74 25.23 -22.13 4.40
N ASP A 75 24.02 -22.28 3.86
CA ASP A 75 23.35 -21.26 3.05
C ASP A 75 22.77 -20.10 3.89
N MET A 76 22.79 -20.20 5.22
CA MET A 76 22.27 -19.19 6.15
C MET A 76 23.36 -18.59 7.05
N GLN A 77 24.63 -18.77 6.69
CA GLN A 77 25.75 -18.15 7.38
C GLN A 77 25.73 -16.62 7.22
N ALA A 78 26.25 -15.90 8.23
CA ALA A 78 26.39 -14.45 8.13
C ALA A 78 27.32 -14.10 6.97
N GLY A 79 26.93 -13.09 6.18
CA GLY A 79 27.65 -12.70 4.96
C GLY A 79 27.11 -13.33 3.68
N THR A 80 26.30 -14.39 3.74
CA THR A 80 25.67 -14.98 2.55
C THR A 80 24.70 -13.98 1.91
N VAL A 81 24.75 -13.84 0.58
CA VAL A 81 23.93 -12.91 -0.21
C VAL A 81 22.84 -13.66 -0.96
N TYR A 82 21.62 -13.12 -0.96
CA TYR A 82 20.47 -13.60 -1.72
C TYR A 82 19.86 -12.50 -2.57
N GLU A 83 19.23 -12.90 -3.68
CA GLU A 83 18.36 -12.06 -4.48
C GLU A 83 16.90 -12.19 -4.02
N SER A 84 16.22 -11.06 -3.83
CA SER A 84 14.77 -11.00 -3.66
C SER A 84 14.10 -10.76 -5.00
N ASN A 85 13.05 -11.52 -5.27
CA ASN A 85 12.19 -11.33 -6.44
C ASN A 85 11.39 -10.01 -6.37
N LEU A 86 11.43 -9.31 -5.23
CA LEU A 86 10.59 -8.14 -4.95
C LEU A 86 11.38 -6.84 -4.83
N CYS A 87 12.64 -6.87 -4.39
CA CYS A 87 13.32 -5.64 -3.93
C CYS A 87 14.85 -5.67 -4.01
N GLY A 88 15.45 -6.58 -4.78
CA GLY A 88 16.90 -6.65 -4.97
C GLY A 88 17.62 -7.49 -3.93
N ARG A 89 18.90 -7.18 -3.67
CA ARG A 89 19.79 -8.05 -2.88
C ARG A 89 19.68 -7.83 -1.37
N LEU A 90 19.85 -8.92 -0.62
CA LEU A 90 19.97 -8.93 0.82
C LEU A 90 21.18 -9.74 1.28
N ILE A 91 21.72 -9.40 2.44
CA ILE A 91 22.81 -10.12 3.10
C ILE A 91 22.36 -10.65 4.46
N ILE A 92 22.65 -11.92 4.76
CA ILE A 92 22.38 -12.51 6.06
C ILE A 92 23.27 -11.83 7.12
N GLN A 93 22.65 -11.31 8.16
CA GLN A 93 23.35 -10.72 9.32
C GLN A 93 23.45 -11.72 10.47
N LYS A 94 22.35 -12.41 10.77
CA LYS A 94 22.28 -13.36 11.88
C LYS A 94 21.17 -14.39 11.69
N TYR A 95 21.50 -15.66 11.84
CA TYR A 95 20.53 -16.74 11.95
C TYR A 95 20.25 -17.04 13.43
N THR A 96 19.03 -16.79 13.91
CA THR A 96 18.60 -17.22 15.25
C THR A 96 17.95 -18.60 15.17
N HIS A 97 16.97 -18.75 14.29
CA HIS A 97 16.33 -20.04 13.97
C HIS A 97 15.60 -19.96 12.62
N VAL A 98 14.97 -21.06 12.19
CA VAL A 98 14.36 -21.19 10.85
C VAL A 98 13.28 -20.14 10.51
N HIS A 99 12.66 -19.50 11.50
CA HIS A 99 11.66 -18.43 11.28
C HIS A 99 12.16 -17.04 11.66
N ASP A 100 13.38 -16.92 12.16
CA ASP A 100 14.02 -15.65 12.52
C ASP A 100 15.46 -15.63 12.01
N VAL A 101 15.59 -15.14 10.77
CA VAL A 101 16.85 -14.88 10.11
C VAL A 101 16.89 -13.40 9.80
N LYS A 102 17.78 -12.69 10.49
CA LYS A 102 17.99 -11.25 10.33
C LYS A 102 18.83 -10.99 9.09
N VAL A 103 18.34 -10.11 8.24
CA VAL A 103 18.96 -9.72 6.97
C VAL A 103 19.11 -8.22 6.89
N LYS A 104 20.03 -7.75 6.04
CA LYS A 104 20.15 -6.34 5.66
C LYS A 104 19.97 -6.24 4.15
N PHE A 105 19.03 -5.41 3.69
CA PHE A 105 18.89 -5.09 2.28
C PHE A 105 20.03 -4.16 1.85
N ILE A 106 20.68 -4.48 0.73
CA ILE A 106 21.93 -3.81 0.34
C ILE A 106 21.65 -2.37 -0.09
N ASP A 107 20.60 -2.15 -0.88
CA ASP A 107 20.35 -0.86 -1.52
C ASP A 107 19.82 0.20 -0.55
N THR A 108 19.01 -0.21 0.43
CA THR A 108 18.39 0.71 1.41
C THR A 108 19.08 0.70 2.76
N GLY A 109 19.87 -0.33 3.05
CA GLY A 109 20.45 -0.58 4.36
C GLY A 109 19.43 -1.03 5.43
N HIS A 110 18.15 -1.22 5.06
CA HIS A 110 17.10 -1.63 5.98
C HIS A 110 17.37 -3.04 6.52
N ILE A 111 17.07 -3.25 7.80
CA ILE A 111 17.29 -4.51 8.50
C ILE A 111 15.94 -5.05 8.95
N ASP A 112 15.67 -6.31 8.60
CA ASP A 112 14.45 -7.01 8.98
C ASP A 112 14.72 -8.50 9.20
N SER A 113 13.73 -9.23 9.70
CA SER A 113 13.80 -10.67 9.99
C SER A 113 12.78 -11.45 9.17
N PHE A 114 13.23 -12.53 8.53
CA PHE A 114 12.38 -13.43 7.75
C PHE A 114 12.61 -14.89 8.13
N SER A 115 11.72 -15.77 7.67
CA SER A 115 12.01 -17.20 7.70
C SER A 115 13.06 -17.58 6.66
N ALA A 116 13.88 -18.57 6.96
CA ALA A 116 14.87 -19.13 6.02
C ALA A 116 14.20 -19.61 4.71
N SER A 117 12.96 -20.11 4.80
CA SER A 117 12.17 -20.52 3.63
C SER A 117 11.82 -19.33 2.73
N ASN A 118 11.40 -18.20 3.30
CA ASN A 118 11.08 -17.00 2.52
C ASN A 118 12.31 -16.42 1.84
N ILE A 119 13.46 -16.44 2.53
CA ILE A 119 14.74 -15.99 1.95
C ILE A 119 15.12 -16.85 0.74
N ARG A 120 15.09 -18.19 0.90
CA ARG A 120 15.41 -19.13 -0.20
C ARG A 120 14.48 -18.99 -1.41
N LYS A 121 13.21 -18.65 -1.17
CA LYS A 121 12.22 -18.40 -2.23
C LYS A 121 12.31 -17.02 -2.86
N GLY A 122 13.19 -16.14 -2.38
CA GLY A 122 13.28 -14.74 -2.82
C GLY A 122 12.05 -13.91 -2.44
N ALA A 123 11.32 -14.29 -1.39
CA ALA A 123 10.09 -13.62 -0.94
C ALA A 123 10.31 -12.59 0.18
N ALA A 124 11.55 -12.39 0.63
CA ALA A 124 11.90 -11.33 1.57
C ALA A 124 11.69 -9.97 0.91
N TYR A 125 10.91 -9.09 1.53
CA TYR A 125 10.51 -7.81 0.96
C TYR A 125 11.04 -6.66 1.80
N ASP A 126 11.60 -5.65 1.14
CA ASP A 126 12.07 -4.43 1.78
C ASP A 126 10.99 -3.32 1.70
N PRO A 127 10.37 -2.92 2.82
CA PRO A 127 9.41 -1.82 2.84
C PRO A 127 10.02 -0.47 2.42
N MET A 128 11.34 -0.32 2.46
CA MET A 128 12.06 0.90 2.08
C MET A 128 12.45 0.93 0.60
N ALA A 129 12.27 -0.16 -0.14
CA ALA A 129 12.60 -0.22 -1.56
C ALA A 129 11.60 0.60 -2.42
N LYS A 130 12.15 1.42 -3.33
CA LYS A 130 11.40 2.34 -4.21
C LYS A 130 10.72 1.65 -5.39
N ASN A 131 9.89 0.65 -5.08
CA ASN A 131 9.27 -0.22 -6.08
C ASN A 131 8.05 0.38 -6.78
N THR A 132 7.55 1.54 -6.34
CA THR A 132 6.33 2.15 -6.87
C THR A 132 6.68 3.37 -7.72
N TYR A 133 6.65 3.20 -9.05
CA TYR A 133 7.01 4.23 -10.04
C TYR A 133 8.40 4.88 -9.79
N GLY A 134 9.37 4.07 -9.33
CA GLY A 134 10.77 4.47 -9.16
C GLY A 134 11.08 5.39 -7.99
N VAL A 135 10.07 5.96 -7.32
CA VAL A 135 10.27 6.85 -6.17
C VAL A 135 9.52 6.41 -4.91
N GLY A 136 8.34 5.81 -5.07
CA GLY A 136 7.45 5.46 -3.97
C GLY A 136 7.83 4.14 -3.31
N PHE A 137 7.72 4.10 -1.98
CA PHE A 137 7.98 2.92 -1.14
C PHE A 137 6.91 2.79 -0.05
N MET A 138 6.70 1.57 0.44
CA MET A 138 5.61 1.28 1.39
C MET A 138 5.85 1.86 2.78
N GLY A 139 7.11 1.90 3.22
CA GLY A 139 7.52 2.28 4.57
C GLY A 139 7.05 1.30 5.63
N ILE A 140 7.45 1.57 6.88
CA ILE A 140 7.11 0.74 8.05
C ILE A 140 5.99 1.44 8.81
N GLY A 141 4.84 0.79 8.96
CA GLY A 141 3.73 1.33 9.72
C GLY A 141 2.46 0.49 9.62
N LYS A 142 1.34 1.06 10.08
CA LYS A 142 0.05 0.37 10.20
C LYS A 142 -0.75 0.30 8.90
N TYR A 143 -0.42 1.13 7.91
CA TYR A 143 -1.19 1.23 6.67
C TYR A 143 -0.73 0.18 5.67
N ASN A 144 -1.70 -0.48 5.03
CA ASN A 144 -1.45 -1.55 4.06
C ASN A 144 -2.12 -1.26 2.71
N THR A 145 -1.88 -2.13 1.74
CA THR A 145 -2.32 -1.97 0.35
C THR A 145 -3.83 -2.09 0.13
N ASN A 146 -4.58 -2.54 1.14
CA ASN A 146 -6.04 -2.67 1.06
C ASN A 146 -6.76 -1.35 1.38
N SER A 147 -6.05 -0.35 1.90
CA SER A 147 -6.63 0.98 2.14
C SER A 147 -6.92 1.71 0.82
N PRO A 148 -8.05 2.43 0.70
CA PRO A 148 -8.30 3.37 -0.40
C PRO A 148 -7.17 4.37 -0.61
N ALA A 149 -6.46 4.76 0.46
CA ALA A 149 -5.31 5.65 0.38
C ALA A 149 -4.22 5.10 -0.57
N HIS A 150 -4.00 3.78 -0.58
CA HIS A 150 -2.99 3.15 -1.43
C HIS A 150 -3.32 3.31 -2.92
N GLN A 151 -4.59 3.19 -3.30
CA GLN A 151 -5.02 3.40 -4.68
C GLN A 151 -4.84 4.85 -5.11
N VAL A 152 -5.23 5.80 -4.26
CA VAL A 152 -5.08 7.25 -4.53
C VAL A 152 -3.61 7.63 -4.66
N TRP A 153 -2.78 7.17 -3.72
CA TRP A 153 -1.33 7.40 -3.72
C TRP A 153 -0.67 6.88 -5.00
N ARG A 154 -0.94 5.62 -5.37
CA ARG A 154 -0.45 5.04 -6.63
C ARG A 154 -0.93 5.82 -7.85
N GLY A 155 -2.16 6.34 -7.84
CA GLY A 155 -2.70 7.19 -8.90
C GLY A 155 -1.94 8.51 -9.03
N ILE A 156 -1.58 9.16 -7.92
CA ILE A 156 -0.76 10.38 -7.92
C ILE A 156 0.64 10.08 -8.47
N LEU A 157 1.31 9.03 -7.99
CA LEU A 157 2.64 8.64 -8.47
C LEU A 157 2.64 8.26 -9.96
N SER A 158 1.62 7.53 -10.41
CA SER A 158 1.43 7.19 -11.83
C SER A 158 1.37 8.43 -12.70
N ARG A 159 0.60 9.45 -12.28
CA ARG A 159 0.51 10.72 -13.03
C ARG A 159 1.85 11.43 -13.13
N CYS A 160 2.61 11.49 -12.04
CA CYS A 160 3.84 12.28 -11.98
C CYS A 160 5.07 11.56 -12.59
N TYR A 161 5.12 10.23 -12.50
CA TYR A 161 6.35 9.46 -12.76
C TYR A 161 6.17 8.33 -13.78
N SER A 162 5.03 8.25 -14.46
CA SER A 162 4.86 7.37 -15.63
C SER A 162 4.69 8.19 -16.91
N ASP A 163 5.03 7.59 -18.04
CA ASP A 163 4.90 8.23 -19.35
C ASP A 163 3.44 8.36 -19.84
N LYS A 164 2.47 7.92 -19.04
CA LYS A 164 1.04 7.89 -19.42
C LYS A 164 0.39 9.28 -19.43
N TYR A 165 0.95 10.27 -18.72
CA TYR A 165 0.32 11.57 -18.51
C TYR A 165 1.25 12.73 -18.87
N PRO A 166 1.38 13.08 -20.17
CA PRO A 166 2.31 14.12 -20.63
C PRO A 166 2.12 15.49 -19.95
N SER A 167 0.87 15.84 -19.59
CA SER A 167 0.55 17.09 -18.89
C SER A 167 1.12 17.17 -17.46
N TYR A 168 1.57 16.05 -16.90
CA TYR A 168 2.15 15.94 -15.56
C TYR A 168 3.68 15.77 -15.58
N LYS A 169 4.35 15.89 -16.74
CA LYS A 169 5.80 15.66 -16.89
C LYS A 169 6.68 16.45 -15.91
N ASP A 170 6.28 17.68 -15.57
CA ASP A 170 7.02 18.53 -14.64
C ASP A 170 6.44 18.51 -13.21
N VAL A 171 5.39 17.73 -12.97
CA VAL A 171 4.72 17.65 -11.68
C VAL A 171 5.41 16.59 -10.83
N LYS A 172 5.74 16.94 -9.59
CA LYS A 172 6.41 16.06 -8.63
C LYS A 172 5.53 15.78 -7.43
N VAL A 173 5.94 14.78 -6.65
CA VAL A 173 5.39 14.49 -5.32
C VAL A 173 6.48 14.81 -4.30
N ALA A 174 6.13 15.50 -3.23
CA ALA A 174 7.04 15.82 -2.14
C ALA A 174 7.62 14.53 -1.53
N GLU A 175 8.89 14.57 -1.13
CA GLU A 175 9.62 13.39 -0.62
C GLU A 175 8.95 12.74 0.58
N VAL A 176 8.30 13.53 1.44
CA VAL A 176 7.50 13.03 2.57
C VAL A 176 6.40 12.07 2.12
N TRP A 177 5.82 12.27 0.94
CA TRP A 177 4.79 11.43 0.34
C TRP A 177 5.35 10.34 -0.59
N HIS A 178 6.68 10.20 -0.71
CA HIS A 178 7.26 9.00 -1.32
C HIS A 178 7.11 7.79 -0.40
N ASN A 179 7.01 8.01 0.92
CA ASN A 179 6.61 6.98 1.89
C ASN A 179 5.07 6.88 1.93
N PHE A 180 4.54 5.72 1.58
CA PHE A 180 3.09 5.47 1.63
C PHE A 180 2.50 5.67 3.04
N GLN A 181 3.22 5.32 4.12
CA GLN A 181 2.71 5.51 5.48
C GLN A 181 2.37 6.97 5.77
N ASN A 182 3.24 7.89 5.35
CA ASN A 182 3.05 9.33 5.57
C ASN A 182 1.87 9.87 4.75
N PHE A 183 1.73 9.41 3.50
CA PHE A 183 0.58 9.79 2.67
C PHE A 183 -0.73 9.25 3.25
N ALA A 184 -0.75 7.98 3.66
CA ALA A 184 -1.93 7.33 4.21
C ALA A 184 -2.36 7.96 5.54
N GLU A 185 -1.41 8.32 6.41
CA GLU A 185 -1.69 9.05 7.64
C GLU A 185 -2.36 10.40 7.36
N TRP A 186 -1.81 11.18 6.42
CA TRP A 186 -2.41 12.45 6.02
C TRP A 186 -3.81 12.25 5.42
N PHE A 187 -3.97 11.29 4.51
CA PHE A 187 -5.21 11.07 3.76
C PHE A 187 -6.34 10.55 4.64
N GLU A 188 -6.06 9.57 5.51
CA GLU A 188 -7.08 8.94 6.36
C GLU A 188 -7.51 9.80 7.54
N ASN A 189 -6.70 10.79 7.93
CA ASN A 189 -7.08 11.80 8.92
C ASN A 189 -8.00 12.91 8.36
N LEU A 190 -8.30 12.89 7.07
CA LEU A 190 -9.18 13.84 6.41
C LEU A 190 -10.49 13.18 5.97
N ASP A 191 -11.52 13.98 5.66
CA ASP A 191 -12.77 13.49 5.09
C ASP A 191 -12.59 13.11 3.62
N TRP A 192 -12.10 11.90 3.38
CA TRP A 192 -11.65 11.45 2.05
C TRP A 192 -12.70 10.75 1.21
N LYS A 193 -13.82 10.32 1.80
CA LYS A 193 -14.82 9.51 1.10
C LYS A 193 -15.43 10.29 -0.07
N GLY A 194 -15.33 9.74 -1.27
CA GLY A 194 -15.84 10.39 -2.49
C GLY A 194 -15.05 11.63 -2.94
N LYS A 195 -13.86 11.88 -2.36
CA LYS A 195 -13.01 13.03 -2.68
C LYS A 195 -11.70 12.60 -3.34
N ALA A 196 -11.15 13.48 -4.15
CA ALA A 196 -9.86 13.35 -4.82
C ALA A 196 -8.86 14.33 -4.22
N VAL A 197 -7.57 13.97 -4.27
CA VAL A 197 -6.47 14.87 -3.90
C VAL A 197 -6.25 15.87 -5.01
N ASP A 198 -6.46 17.15 -4.70
CA ASP A 198 -6.16 18.27 -5.56
C ASP A 198 -4.92 19.03 -5.08
N LYS A 199 -4.08 19.51 -6.01
CA LYS A 199 -2.87 20.29 -5.72
C LYS A 199 -3.00 21.77 -6.14
N ASP A 200 -4.08 22.12 -6.82
CA ASP A 200 -4.18 23.35 -7.58
C ASP A 200 -4.96 24.44 -6.82
N LEU A 201 -5.89 24.06 -5.94
CA LEU A 201 -6.70 24.97 -5.14
C LEU A 201 -5.86 25.97 -4.34
N LEU A 202 -4.93 25.46 -3.52
CA LEU A 202 -4.15 26.30 -2.60
C LEU A 202 -3.02 27.07 -3.31
N ALA A 203 -2.72 26.73 -4.57
CA ALA A 203 -1.61 27.28 -5.33
C ALA A 203 -2.06 28.11 -6.54
N LEU A 204 -3.33 28.53 -6.57
CA LEU A 204 -3.93 29.30 -7.68
C LEU A 204 -3.68 28.67 -9.06
N GLY A 205 -3.74 27.33 -9.13
CA GLY A 205 -3.57 26.57 -10.38
C GLY A 205 -2.13 26.40 -10.87
N ARG A 206 -1.12 26.79 -10.11
CA ARG A 206 0.30 26.74 -10.54
C ARG A 206 1.15 25.72 -9.79
N SER A 207 0.57 24.88 -8.93
CA SER A 207 1.40 23.90 -8.22
C SER A 207 1.92 22.82 -9.16
N LYS A 208 3.25 22.70 -9.22
CA LYS A 208 3.94 21.55 -9.82
C LYS A 208 4.30 20.49 -8.76
N VAL A 209 3.76 20.56 -7.54
CA VAL A 209 4.10 19.62 -6.46
C VAL A 209 2.86 19.18 -5.69
N TYR A 210 2.66 17.87 -5.56
CA TYR A 210 1.76 17.25 -4.58
C TYR A 210 2.46 17.18 -3.22
N SER A 211 1.87 17.79 -2.20
CA SER A 211 2.44 17.84 -0.85
C SER A 211 1.36 18.11 0.21
N PRO A 212 1.56 17.71 1.48
CA PRO A 212 0.52 17.84 2.52
C PRO A 212 0.11 19.28 2.82
N ASP A 213 0.99 20.25 2.57
CA ASP A 213 0.77 21.69 2.75
C ASP A 213 0.09 22.37 1.55
N ARG A 214 0.07 21.72 0.38
CA ARG A 214 -0.49 22.29 -0.87
C ARG A 214 -1.73 21.57 -1.35
N CYS A 215 -1.96 20.37 -0.83
CA CYS A 215 -3.03 19.51 -1.26
C CYS A 215 -4.24 19.56 -0.31
N VAL A 216 -5.40 19.37 -0.91
CA VAL A 216 -6.69 19.30 -0.22
C VAL A 216 -7.53 18.19 -0.83
N LEU A 217 -8.55 17.74 -0.10
CA LEU A 217 -9.51 16.76 -0.59
C LEU A 217 -10.76 17.45 -1.09
N LEU A 218 -11.05 17.27 -2.39
CA LEU A 218 -12.19 17.86 -3.07
C LEU A 218 -13.07 16.80 -3.68
N THR A 219 -14.38 16.99 -3.61
CA THR A 219 -15.31 16.23 -4.44
C THR A 219 -15.01 16.48 -5.93
N LYS A 220 -15.44 15.55 -6.78
CA LYS A 220 -15.29 15.71 -8.24
C LYS A 220 -15.91 17.03 -8.74
N SER A 221 -17.06 17.41 -8.19
CA SER A 221 -17.76 18.65 -8.54
C SER A 221 -16.93 19.90 -8.16
N GLU A 222 -16.36 19.93 -6.95
CA GLU A 222 -15.49 21.03 -6.50
C GLU A 222 -14.23 21.14 -7.36
N ASN A 223 -13.58 20.01 -7.65
CA ASN A 223 -12.35 20.01 -8.44
C ASN A 223 -12.59 20.45 -9.89
N SER A 224 -13.73 20.09 -10.48
CA SER A 224 -14.16 20.59 -11.80
C SER A 224 -14.33 22.11 -11.78
N LYS A 225 -14.96 22.66 -10.74
CA LYS A 225 -15.17 24.10 -10.58
C LYS A 225 -13.86 24.89 -10.45
N LEU A 226 -12.79 24.32 -9.90
CA LEU A 226 -11.50 25.03 -9.74
C LEU A 226 -10.65 25.11 -11.00
N ASN A 227 -10.78 24.14 -11.90
CA ASN A 227 -10.19 24.23 -13.24
C ASN A 227 -10.87 25.29 -14.12
N THR A 228 -11.83 26.04 -13.56
CA THR A 228 -12.52 27.20 -14.15
C THR A 228 -11.76 28.51 -13.94
N LEU A 229 -10.42 28.51 -13.79
CA LEU A 229 -9.70 29.79 -13.80
C LEU A 229 -9.75 30.36 -15.23
N GLY A 230 -10.67 31.30 -15.44
CA GLY A 230 -10.74 32.07 -16.66
C GLY A 230 -9.41 32.76 -16.89
N TYR A 231 -8.81 32.57 -18.07
CA TYR A 231 -7.58 33.27 -18.43
C TYR A 231 -7.90 34.41 -19.40
N ILE A 232 -7.12 35.48 -19.28
CA ILE A 232 -7.20 36.64 -20.17
C ILE A 232 -6.17 36.42 -21.29
N LYS A 233 -6.65 36.31 -22.53
CA LYS A 233 -5.83 36.30 -23.74
C LYS A 233 -5.76 37.72 -24.30
N LEU A 234 -4.56 38.29 -24.40
CA LEU A 234 -4.34 39.51 -25.16
C LEU A 234 -4.43 39.17 -26.66
N LEU A 235 -5.24 39.92 -27.41
CA LEU A 235 -5.46 39.75 -28.84
C LEU A 235 -4.57 40.67 -29.68
N ASP A 236 -4.05 41.76 -29.10
CA ASP A 236 -3.05 42.65 -29.70
C ASP A 236 -2.02 43.03 -28.63
N ASP A 237 -0.75 42.83 -28.94
CA ASP A 237 0.44 42.95 -28.08
C ASP A 237 1.16 44.31 -28.23
N LYS A 238 0.61 45.24 -29.03
CA LYS A 238 1.23 46.53 -29.37
C LYS A 238 0.79 47.73 -28.50
N GLU A 239 -0.18 47.57 -27.61
CA GLU A 239 -0.71 48.64 -26.75
C GLU A 239 -0.73 48.20 -25.27
N PRO A 240 -0.55 49.11 -24.30
CA PRO A 240 -0.43 48.76 -22.87
C PRO A 240 -1.64 47.99 -22.31
N PHE A 241 -2.81 48.14 -22.95
CA PHE A 241 -4.03 47.39 -22.66
C PHE A 241 -4.79 47.04 -23.96
N GLY A 242 -4.14 46.30 -24.87
CA GLY A 242 -4.75 45.81 -26.11
C GLY A 242 -6.06 45.02 -25.91
N LYS A 243 -6.76 44.66 -26.99
CA LYS A 243 -8.02 43.90 -26.91
C LYS A 243 -7.83 42.62 -26.09
N CYS A 244 -8.61 42.46 -25.02
CA CYS A 244 -8.56 41.28 -24.14
C CYS A 244 -9.73 40.35 -24.42
N ARG A 245 -9.48 39.04 -24.50
CA ARG A 245 -10.51 37.99 -24.49
C ARG A 245 -10.42 37.22 -23.18
N ILE A 246 -11.52 37.16 -22.43
CA ILE A 246 -11.66 36.23 -21.31
C ILE A 246 -12.19 34.92 -21.87
N VAL A 247 -11.49 33.82 -21.60
CA VAL A 247 -11.96 32.46 -21.93
C VAL A 247 -12.31 31.76 -20.62
N VAL A 248 -13.57 31.36 -20.48
CA VAL A 248 -14.05 30.58 -19.34
C VAL A 248 -14.29 29.15 -19.80
N SER A 249 -13.51 28.20 -19.29
CA SER A 249 -13.66 26.76 -19.57
C SER A 249 -14.23 26.08 -18.33
N LYS A 250 -15.42 25.46 -18.44
CA LYS A 250 -16.09 24.79 -17.32
C LYS A 250 -16.83 23.53 -17.80
N THR A 251 -16.76 22.46 -17.00
CA THR A 251 -17.50 21.21 -17.23
C THR A 251 -18.60 21.04 -16.18
N PHE A 252 -19.77 20.59 -16.63
CA PHE A 252 -20.96 20.37 -15.81
C PHE A 252 -21.40 18.92 -15.94
N ASP A 253 -21.91 18.33 -14.85
CA ASP A 253 -22.47 16.98 -14.86
C ASP A 253 -23.92 16.99 -15.41
N GLU A 254 -24.66 18.08 -15.21
CA GLU A 254 -26.05 18.27 -15.67
C GLU A 254 -26.17 19.39 -16.71
N LEU A 255 -27.02 19.19 -17.73
CA LEU A 255 -27.20 20.15 -18.82
C LEU A 255 -27.84 21.47 -18.36
N ASP A 256 -28.82 21.39 -17.46
CA ASP A 256 -29.49 22.59 -16.94
C ASP A 256 -28.52 23.50 -16.17
N ASP A 257 -27.61 22.92 -15.37
CA ASP A 257 -26.58 23.69 -14.66
C ASP A 257 -25.63 24.41 -15.64
N ALA A 258 -25.28 23.76 -16.75
CA ALA A 258 -24.43 24.35 -17.78
C ALA A 258 -25.11 25.54 -18.47
N ILE A 259 -26.38 25.36 -18.83
CA ILE A 259 -27.21 26.40 -19.45
C ILE A 259 -27.37 27.57 -18.49
N ASP A 260 -27.74 27.32 -17.24
CA ASP A 260 -27.99 28.35 -16.25
C ASP A 260 -26.70 29.16 -15.99
N PHE A 261 -25.53 28.51 -15.89
CA PHE A 261 -24.25 29.23 -15.79
C PHE A 261 -23.95 30.11 -17.01
N ALA A 262 -24.20 29.62 -18.23
CA ALA A 262 -23.98 30.40 -19.45
C ALA A 262 -24.92 31.62 -19.50
N VAL A 263 -26.20 31.43 -19.16
CA VAL A 263 -27.20 32.51 -19.09
C VAL A 263 -26.78 33.57 -18.05
N GLN A 264 -26.37 33.16 -16.85
CA GLN A 264 -25.96 34.10 -15.80
C GLN A 264 -24.72 34.91 -16.19
N ASN A 265 -23.73 34.31 -16.85
CA ASN A 265 -22.57 35.05 -17.37
C ASN A 265 -22.97 36.08 -18.44
N GLU A 266 -23.84 35.71 -19.37
CA GLU A 266 -24.32 36.64 -20.40
C GLU A 266 -25.14 37.77 -19.80
N LEU A 267 -26.01 37.48 -18.83
CA LEU A 267 -26.77 38.49 -18.10
C LEU A 267 -25.86 39.47 -17.35
N ALA A 268 -24.82 38.96 -16.68
CA ALA A 268 -23.86 39.80 -15.98
C ALA A 268 -23.11 40.73 -16.96
N LEU A 269 -22.61 40.20 -18.08
CA LEU A 269 -21.94 40.97 -19.13
C LEU A 269 -22.88 42.02 -19.74
N ARG A 270 -24.12 41.62 -20.04
CA ARG A 270 -25.15 42.48 -20.61
C ARG A 270 -25.49 43.64 -19.67
N ALA A 271 -25.67 43.36 -18.38
CA ALA A 271 -25.94 44.38 -17.36
C ALA A 271 -24.78 45.38 -17.25
N GLU A 272 -23.53 44.90 -17.29
CA GLU A 272 -22.35 45.77 -17.28
C GLU A 272 -22.28 46.69 -18.51
N ILE A 273 -22.53 46.15 -19.71
CA ILE A 273 -22.54 46.92 -20.96
C ILE A 273 -23.64 47.97 -20.94
N LEU A 274 -24.87 47.57 -20.58
CA LEU A 274 -26.04 48.46 -20.53
C LEU A 274 -25.84 49.61 -19.55
N LYS A 275 -25.25 49.33 -18.38
CA LYS A 275 -24.86 50.35 -17.41
C LYS A 275 -23.86 51.34 -17.99
N LYS A 276 -22.82 50.86 -18.70
CA LYS A 276 -21.81 51.73 -19.35
C LYS A 276 -22.40 52.66 -20.40
N ILE A 277 -23.41 52.21 -21.14
CA ILE A 277 -24.06 53.00 -22.19
C ILE A 277 -25.31 53.76 -21.70
N ASN A 278 -25.59 53.73 -20.40
CA ASN A 278 -26.77 54.34 -19.76
C ASN A 278 -28.11 53.94 -20.43
N LYS A 279 -28.30 52.64 -20.67
CA LYS A 279 -29.56 52.09 -21.21
C LYS A 279 -30.13 51.04 -20.28
N VAL A 280 -31.46 50.92 -20.32
CA VAL A 280 -32.20 49.83 -19.69
C VAL A 280 -32.18 48.61 -20.61
N ASP A 281 -32.19 47.41 -20.03
CA ASP A 281 -32.28 46.19 -20.80
C ASP A 281 -33.61 46.12 -21.59
N PRO A 282 -33.58 46.05 -22.93
CA PRO A 282 -34.81 45.96 -23.72
C PRO A 282 -35.49 44.58 -23.63
N LEU A 283 -34.82 43.55 -23.12
CA LEU A 283 -35.39 42.20 -22.98
C LEU A 283 -36.12 42.08 -21.64
N LYS A 284 -37.46 42.02 -21.68
CA LYS A 284 -38.31 41.86 -20.49
C LYS A 284 -38.08 40.53 -19.75
N ASP A 285 -37.83 39.45 -20.49
CA ASP A 285 -37.41 38.14 -19.95
C ASP A 285 -36.09 37.72 -20.62
N ALA A 286 -35.01 38.39 -20.24
CA ALA A 286 -33.67 38.10 -20.76
C ALA A 286 -33.24 36.66 -20.42
N TYR A 287 -33.60 36.13 -19.25
CA TYR A 287 -33.24 34.79 -18.84
C TYR A 287 -33.86 33.73 -19.76
N GLY A 288 -35.19 33.72 -19.88
CA GLY A 288 -35.91 32.74 -20.70
C GLY A 288 -35.51 32.82 -22.17
N THR A 289 -35.29 34.05 -22.68
CA THR A 289 -34.86 34.28 -24.05
C THR A 289 -33.46 33.71 -24.32
N ILE A 290 -32.48 33.98 -23.45
CA ILE A 290 -31.11 33.48 -23.60
C ILE A 290 -31.09 31.95 -23.44
N LYS A 291 -31.81 31.40 -22.45
CA LYS A 291 -31.94 29.95 -22.24
C LYS A 291 -32.51 29.24 -23.46
N ALA A 292 -33.61 29.74 -24.02
CA ALA A 292 -34.22 29.17 -25.22
C ALA A 292 -33.27 29.19 -26.44
N ARG A 293 -32.55 30.30 -26.63
CA ARG A 293 -31.56 30.44 -27.71
C ARG A 293 -30.41 29.44 -27.59
N LEU A 294 -29.86 29.26 -26.39
CA LEU A 294 -28.79 28.29 -26.13
C LEU A 294 -29.26 26.85 -26.37
N ILE A 295 -30.47 26.51 -25.91
CA ILE A 295 -31.07 25.19 -26.14
C ILE A 295 -31.29 24.93 -27.64
N SER A 296 -31.74 25.92 -28.42
CA SER A 296 -31.92 25.78 -29.88
C SER A 296 -30.60 25.42 -30.57
N ARG A 297 -29.53 26.16 -30.26
CA ARG A 297 -28.20 25.91 -30.85
C ARG A 297 -27.65 24.51 -30.53
N LEU A 298 -27.88 24.03 -29.31
CA LEU A 298 -27.50 22.67 -28.92
C LEU A 298 -28.25 21.60 -29.73
N LYS A 299 -29.52 21.86 -30.09
CA LYS A 299 -30.33 20.93 -30.90
C LYS A 299 -29.99 20.97 -32.38
N GLU A 300 -29.52 22.11 -32.88
CA GLU A 300 -29.14 22.32 -34.28
C GLU A 300 -27.78 21.70 -34.63
N GLY A 301 -27.04 21.16 -33.65
CA GLY A 301 -25.81 20.39 -33.90
C GLY A 301 -24.65 21.24 -34.40
N ASP A 302 -24.55 22.48 -33.92
CA ASP A 302 -23.55 23.43 -34.41
C ASP A 302 -22.14 22.98 -34.01
N SER A 303 -21.45 22.41 -35.00
CA SER A 303 -20.06 21.98 -35.00
C SER A 303 -19.21 23.16 -35.45
N HIS A 304 -18.92 24.07 -34.53
CA HIS A 304 -17.93 25.11 -34.78
C HIS A 304 -16.89 25.14 -33.66
N GLU A 305 -15.71 24.62 -34.02
CA GLU A 305 -14.41 24.92 -33.39
C GLU A 305 -14.15 26.44 -33.28
#